data_AF-A0A1V4RT08-F1
#
_entry.id   AF-A0A1V4RT08-F1
#
_cell.length_a   1.000
_cell.length_b   1.000
_cell.length_c   1.000
_cell.angle_alpha   90.00
_cell.angle_beta   90.00
_cell.angle_gamma   90.00
#
_symmetry.space_group_name_H-M   'P 1'
#
loop_
_entity.id
_entity.type
_entity.pdbx_description
1 polymer ?
#
loop_
_entity_poly.entity_id
_entity_poly.type
_entity_poly.pdbx_seq_one_letter_code
_entity_poly.pdbx_strand_id
1 'polypeptide(L)'
;MNESLVRWTLLNNIDYLSKSLNFDIASKRGQEITTDYGRIDFVVEDYQKKQLIVELETILDNKNKLDYCFHQILNYKNVSFSDKTEYCILYASETKQRSRIKIDNFGEDNNVLVRSYSINEVKNLYTKTVEKLSLSFGLALPSPKNYTISYLRWLNKIMRPFYDYSKDILTENELAYYFTSPKTTNFKCYLKLALDFEMIESDGNSYVITQNGRDYIDNFNIDIESASNLPSVDLTNEQKKILLRVITNGNWTAHKVNFYWFLRFMEVTNGEWLPNIKDFADLKLDLANGLFGVNYKKRTMYEFLNFACNWCIELGLVERIKSDSNYDKIYLTPLGVEINNIFSLDLQIKKSRLNLSFKYLE
;
A
#
# COMPACT_ATOMS: atom_id res chain seq x y z
N MET A 1 0.17 3.14 -25.09
CA MET A 1 0.80 3.66 -23.87
C MET A 1 0.74 5.17 -23.98
N ASN A 2 0.26 5.87 -22.95
CA ASN A 2 0.20 7.33 -23.02
C ASN A 2 1.61 7.92 -22.87
N GLU A 3 1.77 9.16 -23.29
CA GLU A 3 3.06 9.86 -23.35
C GLU A 3 3.68 10.05 -21.96
N SER A 4 2.88 10.36 -20.95
CA SER A 4 3.36 10.50 -19.57
C SER A 4 4.00 9.21 -19.04
N LEU A 5 3.43 8.04 -19.34
CA LEU A 5 4.02 6.75 -18.96
C LEU A 5 5.28 6.45 -19.76
N VAL A 6 5.30 6.78 -21.06
CA VAL A 6 6.51 6.64 -21.89
C VAL A 6 7.63 7.48 -21.31
N ARG A 7 7.39 8.76 -21.06
CA ARG A 7 8.34 9.71 -20.47
C ARG A 7 8.87 9.19 -19.14
N TRP A 8 7.98 8.79 -18.25
CA TRP A 8 8.36 8.22 -16.96
C TRP A 8 9.24 6.98 -17.11
N THR A 9 8.89 6.08 -18.03
CA THR A 9 9.65 4.85 -18.26
C THR A 9 11.05 5.15 -18.81
N LEU A 10 11.15 6.03 -19.80
CA LEU A 10 12.43 6.44 -20.39
C LEU A 10 13.34 7.08 -19.34
N LEU A 11 12.81 7.99 -18.52
CA LEU A 11 13.58 8.67 -17.46
C LEU A 11 13.99 7.74 -16.31
N ASN A 12 13.35 6.59 -16.13
CA ASN A 12 13.75 5.56 -15.17
C ASN A 12 14.71 4.51 -15.78
N ASN A 13 14.94 4.55 -17.10
CA ASN A 13 15.82 3.63 -17.82
C ASN A 13 16.83 4.43 -18.64
N ILE A 14 17.70 5.17 -17.95
CA ILE A 14 18.63 6.14 -18.55
C ILE A 14 19.53 5.53 -19.63
N ASP A 15 19.98 4.29 -19.48
CA ASP A 15 20.81 3.61 -20.49
C ASP A 15 20.08 3.46 -21.84
N TYR A 16 18.78 3.16 -21.78
CA TYR A 16 17.96 3.05 -22.99
C TYR A 16 17.71 4.43 -23.60
N LEU A 17 17.33 5.41 -22.77
CA LEU A 17 17.08 6.77 -23.22
C LEU A 17 18.33 7.41 -23.85
N SER A 18 19.50 7.18 -23.25
CA SER A 18 20.80 7.64 -23.75
C SER A 18 21.08 7.11 -25.15
N LYS A 19 20.82 5.82 -25.40
CA LYS A 19 20.93 5.20 -26.73
C LYS A 19 19.91 5.79 -27.71
N SER A 20 18.65 5.94 -27.31
CA SER A 20 17.60 6.51 -28.17
C SER A 20 17.89 7.95 -28.58
N LEU A 21 18.44 8.75 -27.66
CA LEU A 21 18.82 10.14 -27.93
C LEU A 21 20.17 10.28 -28.65
N ASN A 22 21.00 9.22 -28.65
CA ASN A 22 22.41 9.28 -29.01
C ASN A 22 23.13 10.39 -28.22
N PHE A 23 22.99 10.34 -26.89
CA PHE A 23 23.46 11.36 -25.96
C PHE A 23 23.87 10.69 -24.64
N ASP A 24 25.11 10.89 -24.20
CA ASP A 24 25.66 10.26 -22.99
C ASP A 24 25.17 10.96 -21.73
N ILE A 25 23.97 10.59 -21.29
CA ILE A 25 23.29 11.21 -20.16
C ILE A 25 24.07 10.94 -18.86
N ALA A 26 24.61 12.00 -18.26
CA ALA A 26 25.17 11.97 -16.92
C ALA A 26 24.10 12.22 -15.84
N SER A 27 23.16 13.13 -16.12
CA SER A 27 22.10 13.46 -15.17
C SER A 27 20.83 13.97 -15.84
N LYS A 28 19.69 13.75 -15.17
CA LYS A 28 18.42 14.39 -15.46
C LYS A 28 18.37 15.74 -14.74
N ARG A 29 18.12 16.83 -15.47
CA ARG A 29 18.04 18.19 -14.91
C ARG A 29 16.63 18.61 -14.54
N GLY A 30 15.63 18.18 -15.30
CA GLY A 30 14.23 18.44 -14.97
C GLY A 30 13.26 17.70 -15.88
N GLN A 31 11.99 17.70 -15.48
CA GLN A 31 10.88 17.16 -16.27
C GLN A 31 9.67 18.09 -16.11
N GLU A 32 8.84 18.19 -17.14
CA GLU A 32 7.61 18.98 -17.14
C GLU A 32 7.81 20.44 -16.71
N ILE A 33 8.91 21.05 -17.16
CA ILE A 33 9.31 22.40 -16.76
C ILE A 33 8.41 23.40 -17.46
N THR A 34 7.63 24.16 -16.68
CA THR A 34 6.77 25.21 -17.22
C THR A 34 7.59 26.47 -17.47
N THR A 35 7.49 27.04 -18.66
CA THR A 35 8.17 28.26 -19.08
C THR A 35 7.18 29.19 -19.79
N ASP A 36 7.57 30.44 -20.02
CA ASP A 36 6.78 31.38 -20.83
C ASP A 36 6.61 30.93 -22.29
N TYR A 37 7.42 29.95 -22.72
CA TYR A 37 7.46 29.42 -24.09
C TYR A 37 6.87 28.01 -24.20
N GLY A 38 6.20 27.51 -23.16
CA GLY A 38 5.56 26.19 -23.14
C GLY A 38 6.08 25.29 -22.03
N ARG A 39 5.66 24.02 -22.05
CA ARG A 39 5.95 23.05 -21.00
C ARG A 39 6.89 21.96 -21.53
N ILE A 40 8.18 22.15 -21.28
CA ILE A 40 9.24 21.23 -21.70
C ILE A 40 9.02 19.86 -21.05
N ASP A 41 9.03 18.79 -21.84
CA ASP A 41 8.86 17.43 -21.33
C ASP A 41 9.98 17.02 -20.38
N PHE A 42 11.24 17.15 -20.80
CA PHE A 42 12.39 16.96 -19.93
C PHE A 42 13.68 17.53 -20.49
N VAL A 43 14.64 17.71 -19.57
CA VAL A 43 16.00 18.16 -19.86
C VAL A 43 17.00 17.19 -19.27
N VAL A 44 17.96 16.76 -20.07
CA VAL A 44 19.08 15.89 -19.67
C VAL A 44 20.41 16.59 -19.92
N GLU A 45 21.44 16.20 -19.17
CA GLU A 45 22.78 16.78 -19.26
C GLU A 45 23.85 15.68 -19.33
N ASP A 46 24.88 15.90 -20.14
CA ASP A 46 26.04 15.02 -20.26
C ASP A 46 27.16 15.35 -19.25
N TYR A 47 28.24 14.58 -19.29
CA TYR A 47 29.41 14.79 -18.42
C TYR A 47 30.19 16.09 -18.71
N GLN A 48 29.93 16.74 -19.85
CA GLN A 48 30.56 17.99 -20.27
C GLN A 48 29.66 19.22 -19.99
N LYS A 49 28.56 19.04 -19.25
CA LYS A 49 27.54 20.05 -18.96
C LYS A 49 26.79 20.58 -20.19
N LYS A 50 26.81 19.83 -21.30
CA LYS A 50 25.95 20.08 -22.45
C LYS A 50 24.55 19.59 -22.10
N GLN A 51 23.53 20.38 -22.45
CA GLN A 51 22.15 20.07 -22.13
C GLN A 51 21.34 19.79 -23.40
N LEU A 52 20.38 18.89 -23.27
CA LEU A 52 19.45 18.53 -24.33
C LEU A 52 18.02 18.74 -23.82
N ILE A 53 17.32 19.69 -24.42
CA ILE A 53 15.90 19.94 -24.20
C ILE A 53 15.11 19.06 -25.16
N VAL A 54 14.23 18.22 -24.63
CA VAL A 54 13.52 17.21 -25.41
C VAL A 54 12.01 17.49 -25.40
N GLU A 55 11.41 17.51 -26.59
CA GLU A 55 9.97 17.32 -26.79
C GLU A 55 9.73 15.85 -27.13
N LEU A 56 8.94 15.17 -26.32
CA LEU A 56 8.66 13.74 -26.46
C LEU A 56 7.26 13.55 -27.03
N GLU A 57 7.20 12.83 -28.14
CA GLU A 57 5.94 12.45 -28.75
C GLU A 57 5.81 10.93 -28.86
N THR A 58 4.57 10.46 -28.89
CA THR A 58 4.28 9.06 -29.22
C THR A 58 4.26 8.86 -30.73
N ILE A 59 3.14 8.39 -31.30
CA ILE A 59 3.01 8.21 -32.75
C ILE A 59 2.55 9.54 -33.36
N LEU A 60 3.37 10.10 -34.25
CA LEU A 60 3.10 11.34 -34.99
C LEU A 60 2.45 11.02 -36.35
N ASP A 61 1.16 10.68 -36.32
CA ASP A 61 0.42 10.14 -37.47
C ASP A 61 -0.48 11.15 -38.20
N ASN A 62 -0.69 12.34 -37.63
CA ASN A 62 -1.57 13.34 -38.19
C ASN A 62 -0.92 14.74 -38.22
N LYS A 63 -1.44 15.60 -39.10
CA LYS A 63 -0.88 16.93 -39.34
C LYS A 63 -0.92 17.81 -38.09
N ASN A 64 -2.02 17.81 -37.34
CA ASN A 64 -2.18 18.68 -36.18
C ASN A 64 -1.14 18.38 -35.08
N LYS A 65 -0.86 17.09 -34.83
CA LYS A 65 0.20 16.69 -33.88
C LYS A 65 1.60 17.09 -34.35
N LEU A 66 1.89 16.89 -35.63
CA LEU A 66 3.16 17.31 -36.21
C LEU A 66 3.36 18.82 -36.08
N ASP A 67 2.35 19.59 -36.49
CA ASP A 67 2.39 21.04 -36.41
C ASP A 67 2.56 21.49 -34.95
N TYR A 68 1.82 20.91 -34.00
CA TYR A 68 1.96 21.21 -32.57
C TYR A 68 3.39 20.95 -32.05
N CYS A 69 3.93 19.74 -32.30
CA CYS A 69 5.29 19.36 -31.88
C CYS A 69 6.35 20.31 -32.48
N PHE A 70 6.21 20.68 -33.74
CA PHE A 70 7.11 21.62 -34.42
C PHE A 70 7.04 23.02 -33.81
N HIS A 71 5.85 23.53 -33.50
CA HIS A 71 5.70 24.82 -32.84
C HIS A 71 6.30 24.80 -31.43
N GLN A 72 6.07 23.74 -30.65
CA GLN A 72 6.62 23.62 -29.30
C GLN A 72 8.15 23.63 -29.29
N ILE A 73 8.79 22.79 -30.11
CA ILE A 73 10.25 22.72 -30.11
C ILE A 73 10.90 24.03 -30.59
N LEU A 74 10.24 24.78 -31.48
CA LEU A 74 10.70 26.11 -31.89
C LEU A 74 10.55 27.13 -30.77
N ASN A 75 9.47 27.07 -30.00
CA ASN A 75 9.29 27.93 -28.83
C ASN A 75 10.36 27.66 -27.78
N TYR A 76 10.71 26.39 -27.56
CA TYR A 76 11.74 26.00 -26.59
C TYR A 76 13.12 26.57 -26.92
N LYS A 77 13.39 26.97 -28.16
CA LYS A 77 14.65 27.64 -28.51
C LYS A 77 14.87 28.98 -27.83
N ASN A 78 13.82 29.57 -27.28
CA ASN A 78 13.91 30.78 -26.46
C ASN A 78 14.24 30.47 -24.99
N VAL A 79 14.37 29.19 -24.64
CA VAL A 79 14.72 28.71 -23.30
C VAL A 79 16.10 28.06 -23.36
N SER A 80 17.04 28.60 -22.58
CA SER A 80 18.35 27.98 -22.39
C SER A 80 18.72 27.99 -20.91
N PHE A 81 19.18 26.85 -20.40
CA PHE A 81 19.67 26.72 -19.03
C PHE A 81 21.20 26.54 -18.97
N SER A 82 21.87 26.47 -20.12
CA SER A 82 23.32 26.34 -20.27
C SER A 82 23.78 26.92 -21.61
N ASP A 83 25.01 27.46 -21.67
CA ASP A 83 25.62 27.98 -22.91
C ASP A 83 25.70 26.92 -24.03
N LYS A 84 25.66 25.63 -23.66
CA LYS A 84 25.68 24.49 -24.57
C LYS A 84 24.35 23.75 -24.52
N THR A 85 23.30 24.33 -25.11
CA THR A 85 21.96 23.74 -25.16
C THR A 85 21.60 23.33 -26.59
N GLU A 86 21.15 22.08 -26.76
CA GLU A 86 20.56 21.57 -27.99
C GLU A 86 19.09 21.19 -27.78
N TYR A 87 18.36 21.06 -28.88
CA TYR A 87 16.93 20.77 -28.89
C TYR A 87 16.67 19.49 -29.66
N CYS A 88 15.79 18.64 -29.15
CA CYS A 88 15.52 17.33 -29.73
C CYS A 88 14.02 17.03 -29.79
N ILE A 89 13.56 16.53 -30.93
CA ILE A 89 12.29 15.79 -31.02
C ILE A 89 12.61 14.31 -30.85
N LEU A 90 12.02 13.70 -29.82
CA LEU A 90 12.07 12.26 -29.59
C LEU A 90 10.69 11.66 -29.84
N TYR A 91 10.55 10.79 -30.84
CA TYR A 91 9.24 10.24 -31.23
C TYR A 91 9.24 8.72 -31.39
N ALA A 92 8.05 8.12 -31.41
CA ALA A 92 7.94 6.67 -31.59
C ALA A 92 8.37 6.26 -33.00
N SER A 93 9.29 5.31 -33.07
CA SER A 93 9.73 4.68 -34.32
C SER A 93 8.57 4.00 -35.04
N GLU A 94 7.46 3.66 -34.40
CA GLU A 94 6.25 3.15 -35.04
C GLU A 94 5.51 4.19 -35.91
N THR A 95 5.97 5.45 -35.93
CA THR A 95 5.48 6.51 -36.83
C THR A 95 5.67 6.15 -38.30
N LYS A 96 4.66 6.43 -39.14
CA LYS A 96 4.67 6.11 -40.58
C LYS A 96 5.79 6.85 -41.33
N GLN A 97 6.41 6.20 -42.32
CA GLN A 97 7.53 6.74 -43.10
C GLN A 97 7.28 8.14 -43.67
N ARG A 98 6.07 8.40 -44.19
CA ARG A 98 5.69 9.73 -44.71
C ARG A 98 5.80 10.84 -43.67
N SER A 99 5.45 10.56 -42.41
CA SER A 99 5.59 11.52 -41.32
C SER A 99 7.06 11.66 -40.90
N ARG A 100 7.82 10.56 -40.86
CA ARG A 100 9.25 10.61 -40.51
C ARG A 100 10.04 11.55 -41.41
N ILE A 101 9.86 11.43 -42.73
CA ILE A 101 10.52 12.32 -43.71
C ILE A 101 10.23 13.80 -43.41
N LYS A 102 9.00 14.13 -42.99
CA LYS A 102 8.65 15.51 -42.63
C LYS A 102 9.34 15.98 -41.35
N ILE A 103 9.44 15.10 -40.36
CA ILE A 103 10.12 15.39 -39.09
C ILE A 103 11.62 15.57 -39.33
N ASP A 104 12.24 14.69 -40.13
CA ASP A 104 13.65 14.74 -40.49
C ASP A 104 13.97 16.05 -41.24
N ASN A 105 13.21 16.37 -42.29
CA ASN A 105 13.37 17.64 -43.03
C ASN A 105 13.20 18.85 -42.10
N PHE A 106 12.19 18.85 -41.24
CA PHE A 106 11.98 19.92 -40.26
C PHE A 106 13.16 20.06 -39.30
N GLY A 107 13.72 18.94 -38.84
CA GLY A 107 14.89 18.90 -37.97
C GLY A 107 16.12 19.51 -38.62
N GLU A 108 16.39 19.16 -39.88
CA GLU A 108 17.49 19.72 -40.67
C GLU A 108 17.31 21.23 -40.89
N ASP A 109 16.13 21.65 -41.37
CA ASP A 109 15.81 23.05 -41.67
C ASP A 109 15.92 23.95 -40.44
N ASN A 110 15.70 23.39 -39.25
CA ASN A 110 15.65 24.14 -38.00
C ASN A 110 16.78 23.78 -37.04
N ASN A 111 17.83 23.03 -37.41
CA ASN A 111 18.88 22.64 -36.46
C ASN A 111 18.32 22.05 -35.14
N VAL A 112 17.37 21.12 -35.27
CA VAL A 112 16.76 20.36 -34.17
C VAL A 112 17.13 18.90 -34.37
N LEU A 113 17.65 18.25 -33.33
CA LEU A 113 17.97 16.84 -33.39
C LEU A 113 16.68 16.01 -33.49
N VAL A 114 16.67 15.02 -34.37
CA VAL A 114 15.53 14.12 -34.54
C VAL A 114 15.96 12.72 -34.14
N ARG A 115 15.23 12.13 -33.18
CA ARG A 115 15.55 10.84 -32.57
C ARG A 115 14.29 10.01 -32.38
N SER A 116 14.46 8.70 -32.27
CA SER A 116 13.33 7.80 -32.08
C SER A 116 13.58 6.70 -31.06
N TYR A 117 12.50 6.17 -30.51
CA TYR A 117 12.49 5.02 -29.59
C TYR A 117 11.42 4.01 -30.04
N SER A 118 11.48 2.76 -29.57
CA SER A 118 10.39 1.80 -29.81
C SER A 118 9.38 1.82 -28.67
N ILE A 119 8.10 2.00 -29.00
CA ILE A 119 7.01 1.85 -28.02
C ILE A 119 7.00 0.45 -27.42
N ASN A 120 7.28 -0.60 -28.21
CA ASN A 120 7.26 -1.96 -27.71
C ASN A 120 8.40 -2.23 -26.71
N GLU A 121 9.59 -1.69 -26.97
CA GLU A 121 10.69 -1.77 -26.00
C GLU A 121 10.37 -0.99 -24.73
N VAL A 122 9.78 0.20 -24.85
CA VAL A 122 9.33 0.99 -23.69
C VAL A 122 8.27 0.24 -22.88
N LYS A 123 7.32 -0.46 -23.50
CA LYS A 123 6.35 -1.30 -22.76
C LYS A 123 7.06 -2.41 -21.96
N ASN A 124 8.04 -3.07 -22.57
CA ASN A 124 8.82 -4.12 -21.90
C ASN A 124 9.63 -3.55 -20.73
N LEU A 125 10.25 -2.39 -20.93
CA LEU A 125 10.98 -1.67 -19.88
C LEU A 125 10.05 -1.22 -18.76
N TYR A 126 8.86 -0.74 -19.09
CA TYR A 126 7.85 -0.36 -18.09
C TYR A 126 7.47 -1.55 -17.22
N THR A 127 7.13 -2.69 -17.82
CA THR A 127 6.81 -3.91 -17.05
C THR A 127 7.98 -4.30 -16.14
N LYS A 128 9.21 -4.34 -16.65
CA LYS A 128 10.41 -4.65 -15.84
C LYS A 128 10.68 -3.61 -14.76
N THR A 129 10.43 -2.33 -15.05
CA THR A 129 10.63 -1.21 -14.10
C THR A 129 9.58 -1.28 -13.01
N VAL A 130 8.32 -1.55 -13.34
CA VAL A 130 7.24 -1.74 -12.37
C VAL A 130 7.49 -2.99 -11.54
N GLU A 131 7.95 -4.10 -12.13
CA GLU A 131 8.37 -5.30 -11.40
C GLU A 131 9.52 -4.97 -10.44
N LYS A 132 10.59 -4.33 -10.92
CA LYS A 132 11.74 -3.92 -10.10
C LYS A 132 11.34 -2.94 -8.99
N LEU A 133 10.50 -1.96 -9.30
CA LEU A 133 9.97 -1.02 -8.31
C LEU A 133 9.03 -1.73 -7.35
N SER A 134 8.23 -2.71 -7.76
CA SER A 134 7.40 -3.51 -6.86
C SER A 134 8.25 -4.33 -5.87
N LEU A 135 9.47 -4.72 -6.29
CA LEU A 135 10.48 -5.32 -5.41
C LEU A 135 11.18 -4.27 -4.52
N SER A 136 11.16 -2.98 -4.92
CA SER A 136 11.75 -1.83 -4.20
C SER A 136 10.73 -1.08 -3.31
N PHE A 137 9.43 -1.28 -3.53
CA PHE A 137 8.34 -0.93 -2.64
C PHE A 137 8.39 -1.91 -1.47
N GLY A 138 9.40 -1.71 -0.63
CA GLY A 138 9.77 -2.53 0.52
C GLY A 138 8.77 -2.45 1.67
N LEU A 139 7.56 -2.92 1.39
CA LEU A 139 6.63 -3.61 2.26
C LEU A 139 5.42 -3.86 1.37
N ALA A 140 5.38 -5.03 0.71
CA ALA A 140 4.10 -5.60 0.35
C ALA A 140 3.36 -5.83 1.68
N LEU A 141 2.61 -4.82 2.11
CA LEU A 141 1.73 -4.94 3.27
C LEU A 141 0.84 -6.15 2.99
N PRO A 142 0.81 -7.15 3.88
CA PRO A 142 -0.01 -8.32 3.66
C PRO A 142 -1.45 -7.84 3.42
N SER A 143 -2.12 -8.36 2.39
CA SER A 143 -3.54 -8.08 2.20
C SER A 143 -4.31 -8.46 3.47
N PRO A 144 -5.36 -7.71 3.83
CA PRO A 144 -6.20 -8.12 4.94
C PRO A 144 -6.75 -9.53 4.69
N LYS A 145 -6.96 -10.28 5.78
CA LYS A 145 -7.58 -11.60 5.72
C LYS A 145 -8.95 -11.53 6.36
N ASN A 146 -9.97 -11.99 5.66
CA ASN A 146 -11.29 -12.10 6.26
C ASN A 146 -11.32 -13.24 7.29
N TYR A 147 -11.77 -12.95 8.50
CA TYR A 147 -11.98 -13.92 9.59
C TYR A 147 -13.40 -13.80 10.13
N THR A 148 -13.95 -14.92 10.59
CA THR A 148 -15.23 -14.95 11.31
C THR A 148 -15.04 -14.74 12.81
N ILE A 149 -14.26 -13.71 13.19
CA ILE A 149 -14.06 -13.31 14.59
C ILE A 149 -14.63 -11.92 14.74
N SER A 150 -15.73 -11.79 15.47
CA SER A 150 -16.43 -10.51 15.56
C SER A 150 -15.96 -9.64 16.72
N TYR A 151 -15.30 -10.23 17.73
CA TYR A 151 -14.86 -9.57 18.96
C TYR A 151 -13.57 -10.19 19.49
N LEU A 152 -12.73 -9.39 20.13
CA LEU A 152 -11.47 -9.80 20.77
C LEU A 152 -11.71 -10.51 22.10
N ARG A 153 -12.77 -10.16 22.84
CA ARG A 153 -13.14 -10.84 24.10
C ARG A 153 -13.40 -12.34 23.97
N TRP A 154 -13.50 -12.83 22.74
CA TRP A 154 -13.51 -14.26 22.43
C TRP A 154 -12.25 -14.97 22.95
N LEU A 155 -11.13 -14.26 23.12
CA LEU A 155 -9.93 -14.75 23.79
C LEU A 155 -10.22 -15.33 25.18
N ASN A 156 -11.17 -14.77 25.94
CA ASN A 156 -11.56 -15.29 27.26
C ASN A 156 -11.88 -16.80 27.19
N LYS A 157 -12.58 -17.25 26.15
CA LYS A 157 -13.00 -18.65 26.03
C LYS A 157 -11.85 -19.62 25.77
N ILE A 158 -10.88 -19.23 24.93
CA ILE A 158 -9.75 -20.09 24.54
C ILE A 158 -8.61 -20.02 25.55
N MET A 159 -8.50 -18.93 26.30
CA MET A 159 -7.51 -18.77 27.37
C MET A 159 -7.97 -19.40 28.69
N ARG A 160 -9.29 -19.50 28.93
CA ARG A 160 -9.86 -20.05 30.16
C ARG A 160 -9.33 -21.45 30.57
N PRO A 161 -9.11 -22.42 29.65
CA PRO A 161 -8.53 -23.71 30.02
C PRO A 161 -7.16 -23.63 30.72
N PHE A 162 -6.29 -22.68 30.36
CA PHE A 162 -4.99 -22.53 31.03
C PHE A 162 -5.16 -22.10 32.50
N TYR A 163 -6.15 -21.24 32.77
CA TYR A 163 -6.52 -20.82 34.13
C TYR A 163 -7.09 -22.01 34.92
N ASP A 164 -8.11 -22.69 34.39
CA ASP A 164 -8.81 -23.76 35.11
C ASP A 164 -7.92 -24.97 35.40
N TYR A 165 -7.06 -25.35 34.45
CA TYR A 165 -6.13 -26.45 34.65
C TYR A 165 -4.87 -26.03 35.41
N SER A 166 -4.60 -24.72 35.54
CA SER A 166 -3.36 -24.19 36.11
C SER A 166 -2.11 -24.84 35.48
N LYS A 167 -2.15 -25.02 34.15
CA LYS A 167 -1.08 -25.63 33.36
C LYS A 167 -0.52 -24.61 32.38
N ASP A 168 0.76 -24.76 32.07
CA ASP A 168 1.45 -23.93 31.10
C ASP A 168 1.40 -24.51 29.68
N ILE A 169 1.13 -25.82 29.59
CA ILE A 169 1.09 -26.58 28.36
C ILE A 169 -0.20 -27.37 28.35
N LEU A 170 -0.99 -27.22 27.28
CA LEU A 170 -2.23 -27.96 27.06
C LEU A 170 -2.17 -28.71 25.74
N THR A 171 -2.75 -29.92 25.72
CA THR A 171 -3.05 -30.62 24.48
C THR A 171 -4.21 -29.94 23.74
N GLU A 172 -4.37 -30.24 22.45
CA GLU A 172 -5.49 -29.70 21.64
C GLU A 172 -6.87 -30.00 22.27
N ASN A 173 -7.04 -31.19 22.87
CA ASN A 173 -8.28 -31.57 23.53
C ASN A 173 -8.53 -30.77 24.83
N GLU A 174 -7.50 -30.57 25.65
CA GLU A 174 -7.62 -29.76 26.87
C GLU A 174 -7.92 -28.30 26.53
N LEU A 175 -7.25 -27.75 25.52
CA LEU A 175 -7.52 -26.39 25.04
C LEU A 175 -8.94 -26.24 24.47
N ALA A 176 -9.47 -27.30 23.86
CA ALA A 176 -10.83 -27.33 23.32
C ALA A 176 -11.93 -27.60 24.36
N TYR A 177 -11.63 -27.60 25.67
CA TYR A 177 -12.58 -27.99 26.73
C TYR A 177 -13.94 -27.27 26.65
N TYR A 178 -13.95 -25.96 26.38
CA TYR A 178 -15.18 -25.17 26.25
C TYR A 178 -15.82 -25.20 24.85
N PHE A 179 -15.34 -26.07 23.97
CA PHE A 179 -15.81 -26.23 22.60
C PHE A 179 -16.37 -27.64 22.42
N THR A 180 -17.27 -27.79 21.44
CA THR A 180 -17.84 -29.11 21.13
C THR A 180 -16.77 -30.10 20.65
N SER A 181 -15.75 -29.61 19.94
CA SER A 181 -14.61 -30.41 19.49
C SER A 181 -13.48 -29.50 18.96
N PRO A 182 -12.21 -29.93 19.07
CA PRO A 182 -11.07 -29.25 18.44
C PRO A 182 -11.15 -29.21 16.90
N LYS A 183 -11.94 -30.11 16.29
CA LYS A 183 -12.06 -30.15 14.82
C LYS A 183 -12.98 -29.07 14.25
N THR A 184 -13.71 -28.35 15.10
CA THR A 184 -14.71 -27.37 14.66
C THR A 184 -14.06 -26.10 14.08
N THR A 185 -14.71 -25.49 13.09
CA THR A 185 -14.31 -24.18 12.56
C THR A 185 -14.30 -23.11 13.64
N ASN A 186 -15.23 -23.20 14.60
CA ASN A 186 -15.31 -22.27 15.72
C ASN A 186 -14.05 -22.33 16.58
N PHE A 187 -13.63 -23.52 17.03
CA PHE A 187 -12.37 -23.68 17.78
C PHE A 187 -11.19 -23.14 16.99
N LYS A 188 -11.07 -23.48 15.69
CA LYS A 188 -9.96 -23.02 14.84
C LYS A 188 -9.89 -21.50 14.73
N CYS A 189 -11.03 -20.81 14.72
CA CYS A 189 -11.06 -19.34 14.74
C CYS A 189 -10.50 -18.79 16.06
N TYR A 190 -10.93 -19.32 17.20
CA TYR A 190 -10.47 -18.89 18.51
C TYR A 190 -8.99 -19.21 18.73
N LEU A 191 -8.55 -20.39 18.31
CA LEU A 191 -7.16 -20.80 18.31
C LEU A 191 -6.32 -19.83 17.47
N LYS A 192 -6.78 -19.49 16.26
CA LYS A 192 -6.08 -18.54 15.40
C LYS A 192 -6.00 -17.15 16.04
N LEU A 193 -7.05 -16.71 16.73
CA LEU A 193 -7.05 -15.45 17.48
C LEU A 193 -5.98 -15.46 18.57
N ALA A 194 -5.92 -16.51 19.38
CA ALA A 194 -4.93 -16.63 20.46
C ALA A 194 -3.49 -16.67 19.95
N LEU A 195 -3.25 -17.39 18.85
CA LEU A 195 -1.95 -17.43 18.18
C LEU A 195 -1.58 -16.07 17.57
N ASP A 196 -2.52 -15.40 16.90
CA ASP A 196 -2.25 -14.11 16.25
C ASP A 196 -2.06 -12.96 17.24
N PHE A 197 -2.60 -13.09 18.45
CA PHE A 197 -2.33 -12.20 19.57
C PHE A 197 -1.21 -12.71 20.49
N GLU A 198 -0.46 -13.72 20.06
CA GLU A 198 0.72 -14.23 20.77
C GLU A 198 0.41 -14.61 22.24
N MET A 199 -0.82 -15.02 22.52
CA MET A 199 -1.23 -15.47 23.86
C MET A 199 -0.70 -16.88 24.14
N ILE A 200 -0.57 -17.66 23.07
CA ILE A 200 -0.07 -19.03 23.08
C ILE A 200 0.84 -19.26 21.87
N GLU A 201 1.69 -20.27 21.97
CA GLU A 201 2.54 -20.77 20.90
C GLU A 201 2.21 -22.25 20.63
N SER A 202 2.41 -22.69 19.39
CA SER A 202 2.21 -24.08 18.99
C SER A 202 3.52 -24.85 19.13
N ASP A 203 3.50 -25.94 19.90
CA ASP A 203 4.61 -26.88 20.04
C ASP A 203 4.15 -28.29 19.67
N GLY A 204 4.31 -28.64 18.40
CA GLY A 204 3.82 -29.90 17.84
C GLY A 204 2.31 -30.09 18.02
N ASN A 205 1.93 -31.05 18.87
CA ASN A 205 0.53 -31.38 19.18
C ASN A 205 0.01 -30.70 20.47
N SER A 206 0.78 -29.75 21.00
CA SER A 206 0.46 -29.03 22.24
C SER A 206 0.59 -27.53 22.06
N TYR A 207 0.00 -26.79 23.00
CA TYR A 207 -0.01 -25.33 23.03
C TYR A 207 0.57 -24.85 24.35
N VAL A 208 1.53 -23.93 24.25
CA VAL A 208 2.24 -23.37 25.40
C VAL A 208 1.77 -21.93 25.62
N ILE A 209 1.42 -21.58 26.85
CA ILE A 209 1.06 -20.20 27.19
C ILE A 209 2.29 -19.29 27.18
N THR A 210 2.20 -18.15 26.52
CA THR A 210 3.27 -17.13 26.51
C THR A 210 3.16 -16.22 27.72
N GLN A 211 4.12 -15.30 27.89
CA GLN A 211 3.99 -14.25 28.90
C GLN A 211 2.78 -13.34 28.65
N ASN A 212 2.46 -13.01 27.38
CA ASN A 212 1.25 -12.25 27.07
C ASN A 212 -0.01 -13.01 27.49
N GLY A 213 -0.05 -14.32 27.27
CA GLY A 213 -1.15 -15.17 27.71
C GLY A 213 -1.30 -15.20 29.22
N ARG A 214 -0.20 -15.31 29.96
CA ARG A 214 -0.18 -15.26 31.44
C ARG A 214 -0.70 -13.94 31.96
N ASP A 215 -0.12 -12.84 31.50
CA ASP A 215 -0.57 -11.50 31.88
C ASP A 215 -2.08 -11.33 31.59
N TYR A 216 -2.58 -11.93 30.50
CA TYR A 216 -3.98 -11.83 30.09
C TYR A 216 -4.92 -12.61 31.02
N ILE A 217 -4.53 -13.83 31.44
CA ILE A 217 -5.33 -14.64 32.38
C ILE A 217 -5.30 -14.07 33.80
N ASP A 218 -4.16 -13.52 34.24
CA ASP A 218 -4.01 -12.90 35.56
C ASP A 218 -4.89 -11.65 35.72
N ASN A 219 -5.29 -11.05 34.59
CA ASN A 219 -6.15 -9.88 34.51
C ASN A 219 -7.56 -10.18 33.99
N PHE A 220 -7.99 -11.44 34.10
CA PHE A 220 -9.35 -11.84 33.78
C PHE A 220 -10.38 -10.98 34.52
N ASN A 221 -11.46 -10.68 33.81
CA ASN A 221 -12.63 -10.09 34.44
C ASN A 221 -13.19 -11.06 35.47
N ILE A 222 -13.53 -10.57 36.65
CA ILE A 222 -14.09 -11.37 37.76
C ILE A 222 -15.34 -12.16 37.32
N ASP A 223 -16.09 -11.63 36.36
CA ASP A 223 -17.29 -12.28 35.83
C ASP A 223 -16.99 -13.57 35.05
N ILE A 224 -15.74 -13.80 34.61
CA ILE A 224 -15.37 -15.00 33.84
C ILE A 224 -15.69 -16.29 34.63
N GLU A 225 -15.52 -16.30 35.95
CA GLU A 225 -15.78 -17.51 36.75
C GLU A 225 -17.26 -17.90 36.81
N SER A 226 -18.15 -16.91 36.71
CA SER A 226 -19.60 -17.12 36.79
C SER A 226 -20.29 -17.15 35.43
N ALA A 227 -19.58 -16.80 34.36
CA ALA A 227 -20.15 -16.65 33.03
C ALA A 227 -20.46 -17.99 32.35
N SER A 228 -21.74 -18.22 32.05
CA SER A 228 -22.17 -19.33 31.19
C SER A 228 -21.75 -19.15 29.72
N ASN A 229 -21.44 -17.92 29.31
CA ASN A 229 -21.02 -17.56 27.95
C ASN A 229 -19.75 -16.70 27.99
N LEU A 230 -18.58 -17.34 28.08
CA LEU A 230 -17.27 -16.68 28.19
C LEU A 230 -17.02 -15.56 27.14
N PRO A 231 -17.40 -15.72 25.85
CA PRO A 231 -17.26 -14.66 24.84
C PRO A 231 -18.14 -13.41 25.03
N SER A 232 -19.04 -13.40 26.03
CA SER A 232 -19.86 -12.22 26.36
C SER A 232 -19.25 -11.36 27.47
N VAL A 233 -18.24 -11.86 28.18
CA VAL A 233 -17.58 -11.11 29.25
C VAL A 233 -16.64 -10.08 28.63
N ASP A 234 -16.81 -8.81 28.99
CA ASP A 234 -16.00 -7.73 28.46
C ASP A 234 -14.56 -7.76 28.96
N LEU A 235 -13.65 -7.26 28.11
CA LEU A 235 -12.23 -7.11 28.43
C LEU A 235 -12.01 -6.09 29.55
N THR A 236 -11.15 -6.42 30.50
CA THR A 236 -10.63 -5.45 31.47
C THR A 236 -9.67 -4.46 30.80
N ASN A 237 -9.38 -3.34 31.46
CA ASN A 237 -8.42 -2.36 30.94
C ASN A 237 -7.01 -2.96 30.83
N GLU A 238 -6.61 -3.83 31.75
CA GLU A 238 -5.30 -4.51 31.70
C GLU A 238 -5.24 -5.51 30.56
N GLN A 239 -6.31 -6.27 30.30
CA GLN A 239 -6.41 -7.11 29.10
C GLN A 239 -6.28 -6.28 27.81
N LYS A 240 -6.95 -5.13 27.72
CA LYS A 240 -6.82 -4.22 26.57
C LYS A 240 -5.39 -3.71 26.40
N LYS A 241 -4.71 -3.34 27.48
CA LYS A 241 -3.29 -2.91 27.43
C LYS A 241 -2.37 -4.00 26.88
N ILE A 242 -2.59 -5.26 27.26
CA ILE A 242 -1.81 -6.39 26.73
C ILE A 242 -2.06 -6.55 25.22
N LEU A 243 -3.32 -6.49 24.79
CA LEU A 243 -3.66 -6.57 23.36
C LEU A 243 -3.07 -5.41 22.57
N LEU A 244 -3.10 -4.19 23.11
CA LEU A 244 -2.47 -3.02 22.49
C LEU A 244 -0.95 -3.20 22.39
N ARG A 245 -0.30 -3.71 23.44
CA ARG A 245 1.15 -4.02 23.45
C ARG A 245 1.50 -5.02 22.35
N VAL A 246 0.69 -6.07 22.15
CA VAL A 246 0.89 -7.03 21.06
C VAL A 246 0.66 -6.38 19.70
N ILE A 247 -0.40 -5.57 19.56
CA ILE A 247 -0.69 -4.87 18.31
C ILE A 247 0.43 -3.91 17.93
N THR A 248 1.04 -3.19 18.87
CA THR A 248 2.13 -2.25 18.57
C THR A 248 3.46 -2.97 18.37
N ASN A 249 3.82 -3.89 19.28
CA ASN A 249 5.19 -4.42 19.37
C ASN A 249 5.36 -5.86 18.88
N GLY A 250 4.27 -6.63 18.77
CA GLY A 250 4.28 -8.02 18.33
C GLY A 250 4.50 -8.19 16.82
N ASN A 251 4.47 -9.44 16.38
CA ASN A 251 4.63 -9.85 14.99
C ASN A 251 3.48 -9.36 14.11
N TRP A 252 3.76 -9.20 12.81
CA TRP A 252 2.75 -8.86 11.80
C TRP A 252 1.88 -10.07 11.47
N THR A 253 0.97 -10.39 12.39
CA THR A 253 -0.04 -11.43 12.23
C THR A 253 -1.24 -10.91 11.44
N ALA A 254 -2.14 -11.81 11.04
CA ALA A 254 -3.25 -11.44 10.18
C ALA A 254 -4.24 -10.47 10.87
N HIS A 255 -4.45 -10.61 12.18
CA HIS A 255 -5.26 -9.68 12.95
C HIS A 255 -4.60 -8.30 13.05
N LYS A 256 -3.28 -8.21 13.33
CA LYS A 256 -2.55 -6.93 13.34
C LYS A 256 -2.62 -6.22 11.98
N VAL A 257 -2.48 -6.97 10.89
CA VAL A 257 -2.66 -6.47 9.52
C VAL A 257 -4.07 -5.90 9.31
N ASN A 258 -5.10 -6.57 9.83
CA ASN A 258 -6.48 -6.09 9.71
C ASN A 258 -6.72 -4.79 10.51
N PHE A 259 -6.16 -4.66 11.72
CA PHE A 259 -6.18 -3.39 12.46
C PHE A 259 -5.54 -2.27 11.65
N TYR A 260 -4.36 -2.52 11.11
CA TYR A 260 -3.65 -1.57 10.27
C TYR A 260 -4.51 -1.09 9.10
N TRP A 261 -5.06 -2.02 8.30
CA TRP A 261 -5.86 -1.67 7.13
C TRP A 261 -7.15 -0.94 7.51
N PHE A 262 -7.77 -1.30 8.62
CA PHE A 262 -8.96 -0.61 9.10
C PHE A 262 -8.65 0.83 9.54
N LEU A 263 -7.56 1.06 10.26
CA LEU A 263 -7.15 2.43 10.63
C LEU A 263 -6.75 3.27 9.40
N ARG A 264 -6.18 2.66 8.35
CA ARG A 264 -5.96 3.34 7.05
C ARG A 264 -7.25 3.65 6.31
N PHE A 265 -8.21 2.74 6.33
CA PHE A 265 -9.54 2.99 5.81
C PHE A 265 -10.18 4.20 6.49
N MET A 266 -10.07 4.28 7.82
CA MET A 266 -10.53 5.43 8.60
C MET A 266 -9.86 6.74 8.17
N GLU A 267 -8.56 6.74 7.96
CA GLU A 267 -7.80 7.91 7.52
C GLU A 267 -8.17 8.36 6.09
N VAL A 268 -8.31 7.42 5.16
CA VAL A 268 -8.64 7.74 3.75
C VAL A 268 -10.09 8.21 3.60
N THR A 269 -11.00 7.65 4.38
CA THR A 269 -12.44 7.96 4.30
C THR A 269 -12.90 9.01 5.31
N ASN A 270 -11.99 9.53 6.13
CA ASN A 270 -12.30 10.35 7.32
C ASN A 270 -13.37 9.73 8.25
N GLY A 271 -13.51 8.40 8.23
CA GLY A 271 -14.55 7.68 8.98
C GLY A 271 -15.99 8.04 8.60
N GLU A 272 -16.21 8.68 7.44
CA GLU A 272 -17.53 9.19 7.05
C GLU A 272 -18.51 8.10 6.69
N TRP A 273 -18.02 6.89 6.38
CA TRP A 273 -18.88 5.78 6.02
C TRP A 273 -18.35 4.43 6.51
N LEU A 274 -19.13 3.79 7.37
CA LEU A 274 -19.07 2.36 7.64
C LEU A 274 -20.41 1.75 7.23
N PRO A 275 -20.46 0.76 6.32
CA PRO A 275 -21.73 0.18 5.93
C PRO A 275 -22.40 -0.53 7.11
N ASN A 276 -23.66 -0.20 7.39
CA ASN A 276 -24.50 -0.90 8.37
C ASN A 276 -25.49 -1.89 7.72
N ILE A 277 -25.49 -1.94 6.37
CA ILE A 277 -26.16 -2.96 5.56
C ILE A 277 -25.15 -3.70 4.68
N LYS A 278 -25.46 -4.97 4.36
CA LYS A 278 -24.57 -5.85 3.57
C LYS A 278 -24.47 -5.45 2.10
N ASP A 279 -25.51 -4.84 1.55
CA ASP A 279 -25.57 -4.40 0.16
C ASP A 279 -25.43 -2.88 0.09
N PHE A 280 -24.19 -2.41 0.02
CA PHE A 280 -23.84 -0.99 -0.05
C PHE A 280 -23.33 -0.61 -1.47
N ALA A 281 -23.23 0.70 -1.74
CA ALA A 281 -22.87 1.22 -3.06
C ALA A 281 -21.57 0.63 -3.65
N ASP A 282 -21.57 0.30 -4.95
CA ASP A 282 -20.44 -0.32 -5.66
C ASP A 282 -19.19 0.56 -5.65
N LEU A 283 -19.33 1.88 -5.84
CA LEU A 283 -18.22 2.84 -5.76
C LEU A 283 -17.46 2.77 -4.42
N LYS A 284 -18.18 2.53 -3.32
CA LYS A 284 -17.59 2.37 -1.98
C LYS A 284 -16.89 1.02 -1.83
N LEU A 285 -17.41 -0.03 -2.46
CA LEU A 285 -16.74 -1.33 -2.53
C LEU A 285 -15.44 -1.22 -3.31
N ASP A 286 -15.47 -0.58 -4.48
CA ASP A 286 -14.31 -0.39 -5.35
C ASP A 286 -13.21 0.41 -4.64
N LEU A 287 -13.58 1.47 -3.91
CA LEU A 287 -12.66 2.24 -3.08
C LEU A 287 -11.97 1.36 -2.02
N ALA A 288 -12.74 0.59 -1.26
CA ALA A 288 -12.20 -0.25 -0.20
C ALA A 288 -11.34 -1.40 -0.76
N ASN A 289 -11.78 -2.04 -1.83
CA ASN A 289 -11.01 -3.07 -2.53
C ASN A 289 -9.70 -2.51 -3.10
N GLY A 290 -9.74 -1.32 -3.71
CA GLY A 290 -8.57 -0.61 -4.22
C GLY A 290 -7.59 -0.24 -3.11
N LEU A 291 -8.08 0.26 -1.97
CA LEU A 291 -7.24 0.60 -0.82
C LEU A 291 -6.53 -0.63 -0.25
N PHE A 292 -7.25 -1.74 -0.09
CA PHE A 292 -6.73 -2.95 0.54
C PHE A 292 -5.96 -3.86 -0.42
N GLY A 293 -6.03 -3.61 -1.73
CA GLY A 293 -5.47 -4.49 -2.75
C GLY A 293 -6.13 -5.87 -2.78
N VAL A 294 -7.46 -5.93 -2.60
CA VAL A 294 -8.25 -7.17 -2.59
C VAL A 294 -9.41 -7.11 -3.57
N ASN A 295 -10.06 -8.25 -3.83
CA ASN A 295 -11.26 -8.34 -4.66
C ASN A 295 -12.41 -8.98 -3.88
N TYR A 296 -12.84 -8.33 -2.80
CA TYR A 296 -13.92 -8.84 -1.95
C TYR A 296 -15.30 -8.50 -2.54
N LYS A 297 -16.26 -9.38 -2.28
CA LYS A 297 -17.69 -9.09 -2.50
C LYS A 297 -18.23 -8.22 -1.36
N LYS A 298 -19.33 -7.48 -1.60
CA LYS A 298 -19.95 -6.58 -0.60
C LYS A 298 -20.12 -7.20 0.78
N ARG A 299 -20.67 -8.42 0.87
CA ARG A 299 -20.84 -9.12 2.16
C ARG A 299 -19.52 -9.32 2.90
N THR A 300 -18.48 -9.77 2.21
CA THR A 300 -17.15 -10.00 2.78
C THR A 300 -16.52 -8.70 3.25
N MET A 301 -16.63 -7.64 2.46
CA MET A 301 -16.13 -6.30 2.84
C MET A 301 -16.90 -5.73 4.04
N TYR A 302 -18.23 -5.87 4.04
CA TYR A 302 -19.09 -5.48 5.16
C TYR A 302 -18.67 -6.19 6.46
N GLU A 303 -18.49 -7.52 6.40
CA GLU A 303 -18.08 -8.34 7.54
C GLU A 303 -16.68 -7.90 8.04
N PHE A 304 -15.72 -7.77 7.14
CA PHE A 304 -14.36 -7.29 7.47
C PHE A 304 -14.38 -5.94 8.18
N LEU A 305 -15.02 -4.93 7.58
CA LEU A 305 -15.03 -3.56 8.12
C LEU A 305 -15.73 -3.51 9.48
N ASN A 306 -16.86 -4.24 9.65
CA ASN A 306 -17.58 -4.25 10.92
C ASN A 306 -16.84 -5.03 12.01
N PHE A 307 -16.18 -6.14 11.69
CA PHE A 307 -15.41 -6.90 12.69
C PHE A 307 -14.16 -6.14 13.12
N ALA A 308 -13.42 -5.55 12.18
CA ALA A 308 -12.29 -4.70 12.52
C ALA A 308 -12.71 -3.46 13.33
N CYS A 309 -13.85 -2.86 13.00
CA CYS A 309 -14.45 -1.79 13.80
C CYS A 309 -14.75 -2.24 15.24
N ASN A 310 -15.40 -3.40 15.42
CA ASN A 310 -15.70 -3.93 16.75
C ASN A 310 -14.43 -4.14 17.58
N TRP A 311 -13.36 -4.69 16.97
CA TRP A 311 -12.09 -4.87 17.67
C TRP A 311 -11.49 -3.53 18.08
N CYS A 312 -11.54 -2.52 17.20
CA CYS A 312 -11.08 -1.17 17.51
C CYS A 312 -11.91 -0.51 18.63
N ILE A 313 -13.23 -0.74 18.67
CA ILE A 313 -14.10 -0.26 19.75
C ILE A 313 -13.73 -0.93 21.08
N GLU A 314 -13.54 -2.25 21.11
CA GLU A 314 -13.18 -2.98 22.34
C GLU A 314 -11.84 -2.50 22.93
N LEU A 315 -10.90 -2.09 22.07
CA LEU A 315 -9.63 -1.50 22.47
C LEU A 315 -9.67 0.01 22.72
N GLY A 316 -10.82 0.67 22.51
CA GLY A 316 -10.96 2.11 22.68
C GLY A 316 -10.23 2.96 21.63
N LEU A 317 -9.97 2.40 20.44
CA LEU A 317 -9.30 3.09 19.33
C LEU A 317 -10.26 3.94 18.50
N VAL A 318 -11.53 3.56 18.45
CA VAL A 318 -12.55 4.27 17.68
C VAL A 318 -13.87 4.37 18.44
N GLU A 319 -14.65 5.38 18.09
CA GLU A 319 -16.05 5.55 18.49
C GLU A 319 -16.95 5.46 17.26
N ARG A 320 -18.07 4.75 17.36
CA ARG A 320 -19.05 4.59 16.27
C ARG A 320 -20.33 5.34 16.61
N ILE A 321 -20.72 6.26 15.73
CA ILE A 321 -22.01 6.96 15.78
C ILE A 321 -22.94 6.29 14.77
N LYS A 322 -23.97 5.60 15.29
CA LYS A 322 -25.02 5.02 14.46
C LYS A 322 -25.81 6.13 13.78
N SER A 323 -26.16 5.92 12.52
CA SER A 323 -27.06 6.83 11.80
C SER A 323 -28.29 6.09 11.27
N ASP A 324 -29.33 6.85 10.94
CA ASP A 324 -30.53 6.32 10.27
C ASP A 324 -30.30 6.04 8.77
N SER A 325 -29.10 6.34 8.25
CA SER A 325 -28.72 6.05 6.87
C SER A 325 -28.13 4.63 6.75
N ASN A 326 -27.80 4.21 5.52
CA ASN A 326 -27.12 2.94 5.24
C ASN A 326 -25.64 2.90 5.72
N TYR A 327 -25.16 3.98 6.35
CA TYR A 327 -23.77 4.14 6.78
C TYR A 327 -23.69 4.76 8.16
N ASP A 328 -22.90 4.17 9.04
CA ASP A 328 -22.53 4.78 10.31
C ASP A 328 -21.28 5.64 10.13
N LYS A 329 -21.09 6.60 11.06
CA LYS A 329 -19.86 7.37 11.15
C LYS A 329 -18.96 6.79 12.23
N ILE A 330 -17.66 6.87 12.01
CA ILE A 330 -16.66 6.43 12.97
C ILE A 330 -15.67 7.58 13.21
N TYR A 331 -15.19 7.72 14.43
CA TYR A 331 -14.16 8.69 14.80
C TYR A 331 -12.99 7.96 15.46
N LEU A 332 -11.77 8.38 15.15
CA LEU A 332 -10.59 7.94 15.89
C LEU A 332 -10.60 8.61 17.28
N THR A 333 -10.38 7.83 18.32
CA THR A 333 -10.08 8.38 19.65
C THR A 333 -8.64 8.91 19.68
N PRO A 334 -8.22 9.69 20.70
CA PRO A 334 -6.83 10.07 20.87
C PRO A 334 -5.87 8.87 20.85
N LEU A 335 -6.27 7.76 21.50
CA LEU A 335 -5.51 6.51 21.48
C LEU A 335 -5.47 5.88 20.08
N GLY A 336 -6.58 5.91 19.33
CA GLY A 336 -6.63 5.46 17.94
C GLY A 336 -5.67 6.23 17.03
N VAL A 337 -5.57 7.55 17.21
CA VAL A 337 -4.61 8.40 16.49
C VAL A 337 -3.18 8.00 16.83
N GLU A 338 -2.87 7.79 18.12
CA GLU A 338 -1.55 7.37 18.56
C GLU A 338 -1.12 6.02 17.95
N ILE A 339 -2.00 5.01 18.00
CA ILE A 339 -1.73 3.70 17.40
C ILE A 339 -1.57 3.80 15.87
N ASN A 340 -2.40 4.60 15.18
CA ASN A 340 -2.25 4.80 13.74
C ASN A 340 -0.90 5.46 13.39
N ASN A 341 -0.44 6.40 14.21
CA ASN A 341 0.87 7.02 14.06
C ASN A 341 2.01 6.03 14.30
N ILE A 342 1.89 5.15 15.31
CA ILE A 342 2.87 4.08 15.56
C ILE A 342 2.98 3.16 14.34
N PHE A 343 1.86 2.74 13.75
CA PHE A 343 1.90 1.94 12.52
C PHE A 343 2.54 2.68 11.35
N SER A 344 2.27 3.97 11.21
CA SER A 344 2.89 4.82 10.19
C SER A 344 4.40 4.87 10.36
N LEU A 345 4.87 5.06 11.58
CA LEU A 345 6.29 5.10 11.92
C LEU A 345 6.96 3.73 11.72
N ASP A 346 6.34 2.62 12.15
CA ASP A 346 6.93 1.26 11.97
C ASP A 346 7.14 0.96 10.48
N LEU A 347 6.17 1.30 9.63
CA LEU A 347 6.30 1.12 8.18
C LEU A 347 7.33 2.05 7.56
N GLN A 348 7.39 3.31 8.00
CA GLN A 348 8.42 4.25 7.55
C GLN A 348 9.82 3.80 7.94
N ILE A 349 10.00 3.30 9.17
CA ILE A 349 11.28 2.76 9.66
C ILE A 349 11.66 1.52 8.85
N LYS A 350 10.74 0.58 8.62
CA LYS A 350 11.00 -0.61 7.80
C LYS A 350 11.34 -0.26 6.36
N LYS A 351 10.60 0.67 5.76
CA LYS A 351 10.91 1.22 4.43
C LYS A 351 12.30 1.85 4.43
N SER A 352 12.65 2.63 5.45
CA SER A 352 13.96 3.28 5.58
C SER A 352 15.09 2.26 5.75
N ARG A 353 14.88 1.20 6.54
CA ARG A 353 15.83 0.10 6.73
C ARG A 353 16.11 -0.65 5.42
N LEU A 354 15.09 -0.89 4.61
CA LEU A 354 15.22 -1.53 3.30
C LEU A 354 15.89 -0.61 2.27
N ASN A 355 15.78 0.71 2.47
CA ASN A 355 16.38 1.73 1.62
C ASN A 355 17.61 2.40 2.24
N LEU A 356 18.29 1.74 3.18
CA LEU A 356 19.56 2.24 3.71
C LEU A 356 20.54 2.38 2.55
N SER A 357 20.76 3.62 2.12
CA SER A 357 21.74 3.91 1.10
C SER A 357 23.13 3.73 1.70
N PHE A 358 23.99 2.95 1.05
CA PHE A 358 25.43 2.85 1.35
C PHE A 358 26.20 4.17 1.13
N LYS A 359 25.49 5.30 0.96
CA LYS A 359 26.02 6.63 0.63
C LYS A 359 26.90 7.27 1.72
N TYR A 360 27.08 6.58 2.84
CA TYR A 360 27.90 7.01 3.99
C TYR A 360 28.92 5.94 4.42
N LEU A 361 29.21 4.95 3.56
CA LEU A 361 30.23 3.92 3.80
C LEU A 361 31.53 4.15 2.99
N GLU A 362 31.76 5.38 2.53
CA GLU A 362 33.05 5.84 2.01
C GLU A 362 33.72 6.82 2.97
#